data_AF-A0A2Z6QAX8-F1
#
_entry.id   AF-A0A2Z6QAX8-F1
#
_cell.length_a   1.000
_cell.length_b   1.000
_cell.length_c   1.000
_cell.angle_alpha   90.00
_cell.angle_beta   90.00
_cell.angle_gamma   90.00
#
_symmetry.space_group_name_H-M   'P 1'
#
loop_
_entity.id
_entity.type
_entity.pdbx_description
1 polymer ?
#
loop_
_entity_poly.entity_id
_entity_poly.type
_entity_poly.pdbx_seq_one_letter_code
_entity_poly.pdbx_strand_id
1 'polypeptide(L)'
;MKTLFDNCNVPFVKELSRGSFLSCINYDPNFNTLIPQDFSLALIQSNKAEGIVIRPLNLDSKKFGHVMLKIKSEDFEERLRRKPKLGDFSSLSMSIQPDLFLNFINKNRLESVISKEGSLGRENEDRFLRLLVEDALKDIKECSDIGKKYLSMSKSNKEKVHHLLFAEGKKVIQKYIEDDLVNL
;
A
#
# COMPACT_ATOMS: atom_id res chain seq x y z
N MET A 1 -12.98 -24.89 10.57
CA MET A 1 -12.38 -23.60 10.98
C MET A 1 -13.44 -22.68 11.59
N LYS A 2 -14.54 -22.38 10.88
CA LYS A 2 -15.72 -21.67 11.45
C LYS A 2 -16.19 -22.26 12.78
N THR A 3 -16.37 -23.58 12.81
CA THR A 3 -16.75 -24.36 13.99
C THR A 3 -15.80 -24.29 15.18
N LEU A 4 -14.51 -23.99 14.99
CA LEU A 4 -13.57 -23.92 16.13
C LEU A 4 -13.69 -22.57 16.84
N PHE A 5 -13.68 -21.47 16.07
CA PHE A 5 -13.76 -20.12 16.62
C PHE A 5 -15.15 -19.85 17.21
N ASP A 6 -16.21 -20.36 16.57
CA ASP A 6 -17.57 -20.30 17.12
C ASP A 6 -17.66 -21.00 18.49
N ASN A 7 -17.08 -22.20 18.62
CA ASN A 7 -17.10 -22.97 19.87
C ASN A 7 -16.27 -22.33 20.99
N CYS A 8 -15.20 -21.62 20.64
CA CYS A 8 -14.33 -20.95 21.61
C CYS A 8 -14.73 -19.49 21.88
N ASN A 9 -15.81 -19.00 21.26
CA ASN A 9 -16.27 -17.61 21.33
C ASN A 9 -15.14 -16.59 21.02
N VAL A 10 -14.27 -16.93 20.06
CA VAL A 10 -13.19 -16.05 19.62
C VAL A 10 -13.66 -15.32 18.36
N PRO A 11 -13.69 -13.98 18.34
CA PRO A 11 -14.10 -13.24 17.15
C PRO A 11 -13.16 -13.48 15.97
N PHE A 12 -13.73 -13.55 14.78
CA PHE A 12 -12.97 -13.76 13.54
C PHE A 12 -13.63 -13.06 12.36
N VAL A 13 -12.85 -12.82 11.30
CA VAL A 13 -13.34 -12.23 10.06
C VAL A 13 -14.14 -13.27 9.28
N LYS A 14 -15.42 -12.97 9.00
CA LYS A 14 -16.31 -13.84 8.23
C LYS A 14 -15.87 -13.89 6.75
N GLU A 15 -16.18 -15.01 6.09
CA GLU A 15 -15.94 -15.13 4.65
C GLU A 15 -16.91 -14.21 3.88
N LEU A 16 -16.37 -13.32 3.04
CA LEU A 16 -17.16 -12.46 2.16
C LEU A 16 -17.76 -13.23 0.98
N SER A 17 -17.01 -14.19 0.44
CA SER A 17 -17.42 -15.04 -0.67
C SER A 17 -16.61 -16.34 -0.67
N ARG A 18 -17.16 -17.37 -1.33
CA ARG A 18 -16.50 -18.66 -1.52
C ARG A 18 -16.82 -19.19 -2.92
N GLY A 19 -15.80 -19.52 -3.70
CA GLY A 19 -15.99 -19.99 -5.06
C GLY A 19 -14.68 -20.33 -5.77
N SER A 20 -14.73 -20.32 -7.10
CA SER A 20 -13.55 -20.49 -7.94
C SER A 20 -12.59 -19.29 -7.79
N PHE A 21 -11.32 -19.50 -8.11
CA PHE A 21 -10.31 -18.44 -8.10
C PHE A 21 -10.75 -17.20 -8.91
N LEU A 22 -11.31 -17.43 -10.12
CA LEU A 22 -11.80 -16.36 -11.00
C LEU A 22 -12.97 -15.58 -10.38
N SER A 23 -13.85 -16.25 -9.63
CA SER A 23 -14.92 -15.54 -8.92
C SER A 23 -14.36 -14.68 -7.79
N CYS A 24 -13.38 -15.19 -7.03
CA CYS A 24 -12.81 -14.47 -5.90
C CYS A 24 -11.93 -13.29 -6.34
N ILE A 25 -11.15 -13.42 -7.41
CA ILE A 25 -10.25 -12.36 -7.89
C ILE A 25 -10.99 -11.17 -8.50
N ASN A 26 -12.21 -11.40 -9.00
CA ASN A 26 -13.08 -10.36 -9.56
C ASN A 26 -13.99 -9.71 -8.51
N TYR A 27 -13.83 -10.04 -7.22
CA TYR A 27 -14.58 -9.38 -6.15
C TYR A 27 -14.14 -7.92 -6.04
N ASP A 28 -15.11 -7.00 -5.97
CA ASP A 28 -14.85 -5.57 -5.86
C ASP A 28 -14.29 -5.22 -4.46
N PRO A 29 -13.03 -4.75 -4.34
CA PRO A 29 -12.47 -4.39 -3.05
C PRO A 29 -13.05 -3.08 -2.48
N ASN A 30 -13.83 -2.31 -3.25
CA ASN A 30 -14.30 -0.97 -2.89
C ASN A 30 -15.63 -0.95 -2.11
N PHE A 31 -15.70 -1.65 -0.98
CA PHE A 31 -16.89 -1.72 -0.12
C PHE A 31 -16.68 -1.06 1.25
N ASN A 32 -17.77 -0.73 1.95
CA ASN A 32 -17.69 -0.28 3.35
C ASN A 32 -17.44 -1.47 4.26
N THR A 33 -16.54 -1.34 5.24
CA THR A 33 -16.22 -2.45 6.14
C THR A 33 -17.45 -2.96 6.89
N LEU A 34 -17.55 -4.29 7.00
CA LEU A 34 -18.62 -4.96 7.74
C LEU A 34 -18.30 -5.13 9.23
N ILE A 35 -17.07 -4.77 9.65
CA ILE A 35 -16.62 -4.94 11.04
C ILE A 35 -17.55 -4.26 12.04
N PRO A 36 -18.01 -2.99 11.86
CA PRO A 36 -18.92 -2.38 12.81
C PRO A 36 -20.23 -3.17 12.97
N GLN A 37 -20.80 -3.67 11.87
CA GLN A 37 -22.02 -4.47 11.90
C GLN A 37 -21.79 -5.84 12.57
N ASP A 38 -20.68 -6.51 12.26
CA ASP A 38 -20.34 -7.82 12.80
C ASP A 38 -20.13 -7.80 14.33
N PHE A 39 -19.75 -6.65 14.88
CA PHE A 39 -19.47 -6.45 16.31
C PHE A 39 -20.49 -5.56 17.03
N SER A 40 -21.62 -5.22 16.38
CA SER A 40 -22.66 -4.33 16.94
C SER A 40 -22.11 -2.97 17.41
N LEU A 41 -21.14 -2.42 16.68
CA LEU A 41 -20.55 -1.09 16.91
C LEU A 41 -21.28 -0.03 16.08
N ALA A 42 -21.12 1.24 16.47
CA ALA A 42 -21.66 2.36 15.72
C ALA A 42 -21.10 2.42 14.29
N LEU A 43 -21.97 2.73 13.32
CA LEU A 43 -21.54 2.93 11.93
C LEU A 43 -20.72 4.21 11.81
N ILE A 44 -19.57 4.12 11.16
CA ILE A 44 -18.72 5.25 10.82
C ILE A 44 -18.97 5.59 9.35
N GLN A 45 -19.26 6.86 9.07
CA GLN A 45 -19.48 7.34 7.70
C GLN A 45 -18.22 7.14 6.86
N SER A 46 -18.38 6.67 5.62
CA SER A 46 -17.28 6.44 4.66
C SER A 46 -16.17 5.52 5.18
N ASN A 47 -16.50 4.57 6.07
CA ASN A 47 -15.55 3.59 6.60
C ASN A 47 -15.27 2.48 5.57
N LYS A 48 -14.45 2.80 4.57
CA LYS A 48 -14.06 1.89 3.50
C LYS A 48 -13.16 0.77 4.02
N ALA A 49 -13.35 -0.43 3.49
CA ALA A 49 -12.42 -1.52 3.74
C ALA A 49 -11.11 -1.29 2.96
N GLU A 50 -9.97 -1.65 3.56
CA GLU A 50 -8.67 -1.65 2.89
C GLU A 50 -8.67 -2.55 1.65
N GLY A 51 -9.43 -3.65 1.71
CA GLY A 51 -9.63 -4.57 0.60
C GLY A 51 -9.97 -5.97 1.06
N ILE A 52 -9.54 -6.97 0.30
CA ILE A 52 -9.85 -8.38 0.51
C ILE A 52 -8.60 -9.26 0.54
N VAL A 53 -8.73 -10.39 1.24
CA VAL A 53 -7.73 -11.46 1.26
C VAL A 53 -8.33 -12.71 0.62
N ILE A 54 -7.65 -13.24 -0.39
CA ILE A 54 -8.03 -14.48 -1.07
C ILE A 54 -7.03 -15.56 -0.65
N ARG A 55 -7.56 -16.65 -0.09
CA ARG A 55 -6.80 -17.86 0.21
C ARG A 55 -7.56 -19.09 -0.28
N PRO A 56 -6.87 -20.13 -0.77
CA PRO A 56 -7.51 -21.41 -0.98
C PRO A 56 -7.83 -22.08 0.37
N LEU A 57 -8.86 -22.92 0.38
CA LEU A 57 -9.31 -23.60 1.59
C LEU A 57 -8.38 -24.75 1.99
N ASN A 58 -7.87 -25.49 1.00
CA ASN A 58 -7.02 -26.66 1.18
C ASN A 58 -5.70 -26.42 0.44
N LEU A 59 -4.65 -26.09 1.19
CA LEU A 59 -3.28 -26.05 0.67
C LEU A 59 -2.40 -26.92 1.55
N ASP A 60 -1.70 -27.85 0.92
CA ASP A 60 -0.53 -28.45 1.53
C ASP A 60 0.59 -27.41 1.56
N SER A 61 0.64 -26.65 2.67
CA SER A 61 1.64 -25.61 2.93
C SER A 61 3.08 -26.09 2.77
N LYS A 62 3.31 -27.41 2.86
CA LYS A 62 4.61 -28.06 2.71
C LYS A 62 5.24 -27.94 1.31
N LYS A 63 4.45 -27.74 0.24
CA LYS A 63 4.99 -27.75 -1.14
C LYS A 63 5.16 -26.37 -1.79
N PHE A 64 4.30 -25.41 -1.47
CA PHE A 64 4.24 -24.14 -2.21
C PHE A 64 4.27 -22.88 -1.32
N GLY A 65 4.53 -23.04 -0.02
CA GLY A 65 4.39 -21.95 0.95
C GLY A 65 2.93 -21.53 1.13
N HIS A 66 2.70 -20.47 1.91
CA HIS A 66 1.37 -19.92 2.12
C HIS A 66 0.93 -19.08 0.91
N VAL A 67 0.09 -19.65 0.03
CA VAL A 67 -0.50 -18.89 -1.08
C VAL A 67 -1.65 -18.05 -0.54
N MET A 68 -1.43 -16.75 -0.45
CA MET A 68 -2.42 -15.77 -0.03
C MET A 68 -2.25 -14.53 -0.89
N LEU A 69 -3.35 -14.05 -1.46
CA LEU A 69 -3.38 -12.83 -2.25
C LEU A 69 -4.12 -11.74 -1.48
N LYS A 70 -3.61 -10.52 -1.55
CA LYS A 70 -4.25 -9.33 -1.00
C LYS A 70 -4.59 -8.41 -2.17
N ILE A 71 -5.84 -7.99 -2.25
CA ILE A 71 -6.29 -6.99 -3.22
C ILE A 71 -6.75 -5.81 -2.38
N LYS A 72 -6.10 -4.65 -2.54
CA LYS A 72 -6.47 -3.42 -1.86
C LYS A 72 -7.33 -2.54 -2.77
N SER A 73 -8.21 -1.75 -2.18
CA SER A 73 -8.92 -0.66 -2.88
C SER A 73 -7.93 0.45 -3.29
N GLU A 74 -8.31 1.26 -4.27
CA GLU A 74 -7.44 2.33 -4.79
C GLU A 74 -7.09 3.35 -3.70
N ASP A 75 -8.04 3.62 -2.79
CA ASP A 75 -7.89 4.53 -1.65
C ASP A 75 -6.80 4.06 -0.65
N PHE A 76 -6.40 2.78 -0.69
CA PHE A 76 -5.40 2.19 0.22
C PHE A 76 -4.15 1.67 -0.50
N GLU A 77 -4.00 1.94 -1.80
CA GLU A 77 -2.82 1.53 -2.56
C GLU A 77 -1.64 2.47 -2.28
N GLU A 78 -0.60 1.94 -1.64
CA GLU A 78 0.67 2.64 -1.31
C GLU A 78 1.63 2.72 -2.51
N ARG A 79 1.22 2.16 -3.66
CA ARG A 79 1.93 2.27 -4.93
C ARG A 79 0.95 2.55 -6.06
N LEU A 80 1.13 3.66 -6.75
CA LEU A 80 0.29 3.99 -7.90
C LEU A 80 0.65 3.07 -9.08
N ARG A 81 -0.26 2.14 -9.42
CA ARG A 81 -0.15 1.31 -10.62
C ARG A 81 -0.56 2.12 -11.85
N ARG A 82 0.35 2.94 -12.38
CA ARG A 82 0.11 3.56 -13.70
C ARG A 82 0.08 2.46 -14.76
N LYS A 83 -1.00 2.37 -15.54
CA LYS A 83 -0.99 1.60 -16.79
C LYS A 83 0.20 2.12 -17.62
N PRO A 84 1.09 1.25 -18.13
CA PRO A 84 2.19 1.71 -18.95
C PRO A 84 1.60 2.50 -20.13
N LYS A 85 1.92 3.79 -20.24
CA LYS A 85 1.63 4.54 -21.45
C LYS A 85 2.50 3.90 -22.55
N LEU A 86 1.89 3.26 -23.54
CA LEU A 86 2.59 2.95 -24.78
C LEU A 86 2.89 4.30 -25.44
N GLY A 87 4.10 4.82 -25.27
CA GLY A 87 4.48 6.11 -25.85
C GLY A 87 5.90 6.55 -25.48
N ASP A 88 6.73 6.67 -26.52
CA ASP A 88 8.03 7.33 -26.63
C ASP A 88 9.20 6.84 -25.74
N PHE A 89 9.83 5.76 -26.21
CA PHE A 89 11.21 5.40 -25.88
C PHE A 89 12.27 6.30 -26.56
N SER A 90 11.87 7.39 -27.23
CA SER A 90 12.76 8.18 -28.12
C SER A 90 13.53 9.31 -27.43
N SER A 91 13.30 9.57 -26.15
CA SER A 91 14.17 10.46 -25.39
C SER A 91 14.22 10.01 -23.93
N LEU A 92 15.40 9.59 -23.46
CA LEU A 92 15.82 9.71 -22.06
C LEU A 92 17.22 9.13 -21.91
N SER A 93 18.21 9.96 -22.23
CA SER A 93 19.57 9.89 -21.72
C SER A 93 19.63 10.17 -20.20
N MET A 94 18.76 9.54 -19.41
CA MET A 94 18.86 9.50 -17.96
C MET A 94 18.95 8.03 -17.54
N SER A 95 20.05 7.68 -16.87
CA SER A 95 20.30 6.35 -16.28
C SER A 95 19.23 5.90 -15.26
N ILE A 96 18.26 6.76 -14.96
CA ILE A 96 17.21 6.58 -13.96
C ILE A 96 15.89 6.97 -14.64
N GLN A 97 14.90 6.09 -14.56
CA GLN A 97 13.52 6.38 -14.94
C GLN A 97 12.79 6.86 -13.67
N PRO A 98 12.58 8.18 -13.47
CA PRO A 98 12.08 8.71 -12.21
C PRO A 98 10.68 8.20 -11.87
N ASP A 99 9.79 8.11 -12.86
CA ASP A 99 8.42 7.60 -12.71
C ASP A 99 8.36 6.20 -12.09
N LEU A 100 9.39 5.38 -12.29
CA LEU A 100 9.43 4.03 -11.72
C LEU A 100 9.46 4.05 -10.19
N PHE A 101 10.14 5.05 -9.61
CA PHE A 101 10.37 5.17 -8.17
C PHE A 101 9.38 6.14 -7.51
N LEU A 102 8.99 7.21 -8.21
CA LEU A 102 8.05 8.20 -7.67
C LEU A 102 6.67 7.61 -7.37
N ASN A 103 6.26 6.53 -8.04
CA ASN A 103 4.99 5.84 -7.76
C ASN A 103 4.93 5.19 -6.36
N PHE A 104 6.05 5.09 -5.65
CA PHE A 104 6.10 4.61 -4.26
C PHE A 104 5.90 5.74 -3.25
N ILE A 105 5.82 7.01 -3.68
CA ILE A 105 5.54 8.13 -2.80
C ILE A 105 4.15 8.65 -3.14
N ASN A 106 3.22 8.51 -2.19
CA ASN A 106 1.85 9.00 -2.33
C ASN A 106 1.24 9.31 -0.96
N LYS A 107 0.04 9.92 -0.97
CA LYS A 107 -0.70 10.30 0.25
C LYS A 107 -0.98 9.09 1.15
N ASN A 108 -1.43 7.98 0.56
CA ASN A 108 -1.79 6.77 1.31
C ASN A 108 -0.59 6.22 2.10
N ARG A 109 0.61 6.20 1.50
CA ARG A 109 1.82 5.79 2.21
C ARG A 109 2.18 6.75 3.34
N LEU A 110 2.02 8.06 3.13
CA LEU A 110 2.23 9.04 4.19
C LEU A 110 1.24 8.80 5.35
N GLU A 111 -0.04 8.58 5.07
CA GLU A 111 -1.05 8.26 6.08
C GLU A 111 -0.75 6.94 6.81
N SER A 112 -0.23 5.93 6.10
CA SER A 112 0.27 4.69 6.72
C SER A 112 1.43 4.96 7.67
N VAL A 113 2.32 5.92 7.40
CA VAL A 113 3.39 6.31 8.32
C VAL A 113 2.84 7.09 9.51
N ILE A 114 1.95 8.05 9.28
CA ILE A 114 1.25 8.83 10.32
C ILE A 114 0.51 7.90 11.29
N SER A 115 -0.23 6.91 10.78
CA SER A 115 -0.96 5.97 11.64
C SER A 115 -0.07 5.14 12.57
N LYS A 116 1.20 4.91 12.20
CA LYS A 116 2.18 4.17 13.00
C LYS A 116 2.94 5.06 13.98
N GLU A 117 3.24 6.30 13.58
CA GLU A 117 4.23 7.15 14.25
C GLU A 117 3.61 8.32 15.03
N GLY A 118 2.32 8.61 14.82
CA GLY A 118 1.58 9.69 15.46
C GLY A 118 1.28 10.85 14.52
N SER A 119 1.06 12.04 15.09
CA SER A 119 0.64 13.23 14.32
C SER A 119 1.80 13.90 13.56
N LEU A 120 1.54 14.25 12.30
CA LEU A 120 2.41 15.08 11.47
C LEU A 120 2.13 16.56 11.73
N GLY A 121 3.20 17.33 11.96
CA GLY A 121 3.18 18.78 12.17
C GLY A 121 4.43 19.44 11.59
N ARG A 122 4.45 20.77 11.51
CA ARG A 122 5.57 21.52 10.91
C ARG A 122 6.90 21.28 11.60
N GLU A 123 6.86 21.01 12.90
CA GLU A 123 8.01 20.75 13.75
C GLU A 123 8.65 19.37 13.52
N ASN A 124 7.93 18.43 12.91
CA ASN A 124 8.39 17.05 12.72
C ASN A 124 8.36 16.58 11.25
N GLU A 125 8.15 17.49 10.29
CA GLU A 125 8.14 17.22 8.85
C GLU A 125 9.38 16.43 8.39
N ASP A 126 10.57 16.84 8.81
CA ASP A 126 11.83 16.19 8.42
C ASP A 126 11.92 14.74 8.92
N ARG A 127 11.34 14.45 10.10
CA ARG A 127 11.27 13.08 10.62
C ARG A 127 10.32 12.24 9.78
N PHE A 128 9.12 12.74 9.50
CA PHE A 128 8.13 12.04 8.68
C PHE A 128 8.59 11.84 7.24
N LEU A 129 9.33 12.79 6.67
CA LEU A 129 9.92 12.66 5.35
C LEU A 129 10.91 11.49 5.30
N ARG A 130 11.78 11.36 6.31
CA ARG A 130 12.72 10.24 6.39
C ARG A 130 11.98 8.91 6.50
N LEU A 131 11.00 8.82 7.40
CA LEU A 131 10.21 7.60 7.60
C LEU A 131 9.44 7.19 6.34
N LEU A 132 8.84 8.14 5.64
CA LEU A 132 8.16 7.92 4.36
C LEU A 132 9.12 7.37 3.29
N VAL A 133 10.30 7.97 3.16
CA VAL A 133 11.29 7.52 2.17
C VAL A 133 11.90 6.16 2.55
N GLU A 134 12.14 5.91 3.83
CA GLU A 134 12.63 4.61 4.31
C GLU A 134 11.62 3.49 4.03
N ASP A 135 10.34 3.73 4.30
CA ASP A 135 9.24 2.81 4.01
C ASP A 135 9.14 2.54 2.49
N ALA A 136 9.18 3.59 1.66
CA ALA A 136 9.19 3.46 0.20
C ALA A 136 10.42 2.68 -0.31
N LEU A 137 11.61 2.93 0.23
CA LEU A 137 12.83 2.24 -0.17
C LEU A 137 12.83 0.76 0.23
N LYS A 138 12.15 0.40 1.31
CA LYS A 138 11.96 -1.00 1.70
C LYS A 138 11.14 -1.73 0.64
N ASP A 139 9.99 -1.17 0.26
CA ASP A 139 9.13 -1.75 -0.78
C ASP A 139 9.81 -1.82 -2.15
N ILE A 140 10.59 -0.79 -2.50
CA ILE A 140 11.39 -0.78 -3.73
C ILE A 140 12.33 -1.99 -3.78
N LYS A 141 13.01 -2.31 -2.66
CA LYS A 141 13.96 -3.44 -2.58
C LYS A 141 13.25 -4.79 -2.62
N GLU A 142 12.07 -4.90 -2.02
CA GLU A 142 11.28 -6.13 -1.96
C GLU A 142 10.53 -6.44 -3.26
N CYS A 143 10.28 -5.42 -4.11
CA CYS A 143 9.64 -5.60 -5.40
C CYS A 143 10.53 -6.39 -6.39
N SER A 144 10.02 -7.48 -6.97
CA SER A 144 10.80 -8.42 -7.80
C SER A 144 11.54 -7.78 -8.97
N ASP A 145 10.89 -6.83 -9.65
CA ASP A 145 11.40 -6.27 -10.91
C ASP A 145 12.17 -4.98 -10.65
N ILE A 146 11.61 -4.12 -9.79
CA ILE A 146 12.19 -2.82 -9.44
C ILE A 146 13.37 -3.00 -8.49
N GLY A 147 13.28 -3.93 -7.54
CA GLY A 147 14.33 -4.22 -6.58
C GLY A 147 15.61 -4.72 -7.24
N LYS A 148 15.51 -5.63 -8.22
CA LYS A 148 16.68 -6.09 -9.00
C LYS A 148 17.36 -4.93 -9.73
N LYS A 149 16.58 -4.05 -10.36
CA LYS A 149 17.10 -2.85 -11.02
C LYS A 149 17.74 -1.90 -10.03
N TYR A 150 17.08 -1.62 -8.90
CA TYR A 150 17.60 -0.74 -7.86
C TYR A 150 18.91 -1.27 -7.27
N LEU A 151 18.99 -2.58 -6.98
CA LEU A 151 20.17 -3.20 -6.38
C LEU A 151 21.38 -3.20 -7.33
N SER A 152 21.17 -3.37 -8.64
CA SER A 152 22.24 -3.37 -9.66
C SER A 152 22.73 -1.97 -10.04
N MET A 153 22.04 -0.91 -9.63
CA MET A 153 22.46 0.48 -9.89
C MET A 153 23.74 0.86 -9.13
N SER A 154 24.54 1.73 -9.76
CA SER A 154 25.71 2.35 -9.12
C SER A 154 25.32 3.19 -7.89
N LYS A 155 26.27 3.42 -6.99
CA LYS A 155 26.06 4.24 -5.77
C LYS A 155 25.50 5.63 -6.11
N SER A 156 26.09 6.31 -7.10
CA SER A 156 25.62 7.63 -7.56
C SER A 156 24.18 7.61 -8.07
N ASN A 157 23.76 6.53 -8.76
CA ASN A 157 22.38 6.43 -9.23
C ASN A 157 21.40 6.13 -8.08
N LYS A 158 21.80 5.36 -7.07
CA LYS A 158 20.99 5.13 -5.85
C LYS A 158 20.79 6.42 -5.06
N GLU A 159 21.85 7.23 -4.92
CA GLU A 159 21.77 8.56 -4.29
C GLU A 159 20.80 9.48 -5.05
N LYS A 160 20.84 9.49 -6.38
CA LYS A 160 19.86 10.24 -7.19
C LYS A 160 18.41 9.76 -6.97
N VAL A 161 18.17 8.45 -6.89
CA VAL A 161 16.83 7.92 -6.54
C VAL A 161 16.40 8.40 -5.16
N HIS A 162 17.29 8.33 -4.17
CA HIS A 162 17.02 8.84 -2.83
C HIS A 162 16.63 10.32 -2.85
N HIS A 163 17.39 11.18 -3.55
CA HIS A 163 17.05 12.59 -3.71
C HIS A 163 15.69 12.81 -4.40
N LEU A 164 15.37 12.01 -5.43
CA LEU A 164 14.06 12.06 -6.09
C LEU A 164 12.92 11.74 -5.13
N LEU A 165 13.06 10.68 -4.33
CA LEU A 165 12.05 10.29 -3.33
C LEU A 165 11.88 11.36 -2.24
N PHE A 166 12.97 11.96 -1.76
CA PHE A 166 12.92 13.07 -0.80
C PHE A 166 12.22 14.30 -1.37
N ALA A 167 12.54 14.68 -2.61
CA ALA A 167 11.92 15.82 -3.26
C ALA A 167 10.41 15.62 -3.43
N GLU A 168 9.97 14.41 -3.80
CA GLU A 168 8.55 14.10 -3.95
C GLU A 168 7.84 13.96 -2.61
N GLY A 169 8.47 13.31 -1.62
CA GLY A 169 7.93 13.16 -0.27
C GLY A 169 7.66 14.51 0.39
N LYS A 170 8.55 15.49 0.18
CA LYS A 170 8.35 16.86 0.67
C LYS A 170 7.10 17.50 0.08
N LYS A 171 6.82 17.32 -1.21
CA LYS A 171 5.59 17.84 -1.85
C LYS A 171 4.34 17.19 -1.27
N VAL A 172 4.37 15.87 -1.06
CA VAL A 172 3.24 15.13 -0.49
C VAL A 172 2.95 15.60 0.95
N ILE A 173 3.98 15.78 1.77
CA ILE A 173 3.86 16.29 3.14
C ILE A 173 3.32 17.72 3.17
N GLN A 174 3.88 18.62 2.35
CA GLN A 174 3.42 20.01 2.28
C GLN A 174 1.95 20.09 1.89
N LYS A 175 1.56 19.36 0.84
CA LYS A 175 0.16 19.29 0.41
C LYS A 175 -0.75 18.74 1.51
N TYR A 176 -0.31 17.71 2.24
CA TYR A 176 -1.09 17.13 3.33
C TYR A 176 -1.34 18.14 4.46
N ILE A 177 -0.30 18.87 4.88
CA ILE A 177 -0.43 19.90 5.92
C ILE A 177 -1.32 21.07 5.46
N GLU A 178 -1.21 21.48 4.20
CA GLU A 178 -2.08 22.50 3.61
C GLU A 178 -3.55 22.05 3.57
N ASP A 179 -3.81 20.81 3.13
CA ASP A 179 -5.15 20.24 3.10
C ASP A 179 -5.77 20.13 4.51
N ASP A 180 -4.98 19.74 5.53
CA ASP A 180 -5.45 19.68 6.92
C ASP A 180 -5.78 21.06 7.50
N LEU A 181 -5.00 22.10 7.17
CA LEU A 181 -5.25 23.48 7.63
C LEU A 181 -6.50 24.11 7.01
N VAL A 182 -6.92 23.66 5.82
CA VAL A 182 -8.13 24.16 5.14
C VAL A 182 -9.40 23.48 5.66
N ASN A 183 -9.27 22.31 6.30
CA ASN A 183 -10.38 21.52 6.84
C ASN A 183 -10.61 21.75 8.35
N LEU A 184 -9.90 22.70 8.96
CA LEU A 184 -10.08 23.18 10.35
C LEU A 184 -10.91 24.48 10.38
#